data_AF-T2MCZ6-F1
#
_entry.id   AF-T2MCZ6-F1
#
_cell.length_a   1.000
_cell.length_b   1.000
_cell.length_c   1.000
_cell.angle_alpha   90.00
_cell.angle_beta   90.00
_cell.angle_gamma   90.00
#
_symmetry.space_group_name_H-M   'P 1'
#
loop_
_entity.id
_entity.type
_entity.pdbx_description
1 polymer ?
#
loop_
_entity_poly.entity_id
_entity_poly.type
_entity_poly.pdbx_seq_one_letter_code
_entity_poly.pdbx_strand_id
1 'polypeptide(L)'
;MQQTHVKYQVFENNQCSSKVMFPLVREVLWNRTPLCDPLSINFTEPFKKWNFIIDYRTLNIAYKQLQIHGNNFSGFFIGDIVSQSNDPLLVHVDRFDPGRDGQVTIEGVFKNVRVPTSTLPGNICIPVNLCHKSYNNCESTQLHSFKDFKASILSIKSWLSRKEKLNASNLVSMKMKCGCITSADTFSVQSISSIPVIQTALARNLCGTLGDKYTHVQTGFITMDQTRKLLLLVETDPKVYLLPLVGVWLSGVDVTDHLVLASILRFIYNKHIVE
;
A
#
# COMPACT_ATOMS: atom_id res chain seq x y z
N MET A 1 -13.81 46.09 4.73
CA MET A 1 -13.44 45.19 3.61
C MET A 1 -14.35 43.98 3.69
N GLN A 2 -15.00 43.68 2.55
CA GLN A 2 -16.19 42.84 2.43
C GLN A 2 -15.93 41.38 2.82
N GLN A 3 -16.76 40.85 3.73
CA GLN A 3 -16.97 39.41 3.88
C GLN A 3 -17.86 38.93 2.74
N THR A 4 -17.28 38.20 1.80
CA THR A 4 -18.00 37.45 0.77
C THR A 4 -18.69 36.25 1.40
N HIS A 5 -19.98 36.40 1.70
CA HIS A 5 -20.87 35.28 1.99
C HIS A 5 -21.11 34.50 0.70
N VAL A 6 -20.42 33.36 0.54
CA VAL A 6 -20.77 32.37 -0.48
C VAL A 6 -22.00 31.60 0.00
N LYS A 7 -23.17 31.99 -0.49
CA LYS A 7 -24.40 31.20 -0.38
C LYS A 7 -24.28 30.01 -1.34
N TYR A 8 -24.06 28.82 -0.79
CA TYR A 8 -24.31 27.59 -1.53
C TYR A 8 -25.81 27.37 -1.60
N GLN A 9 -26.38 27.63 -2.77
CA GLN A 9 -27.74 27.28 -3.12
C GLN A 9 -27.74 25.78 -3.43
N VAL A 10 -28.22 24.97 -2.47
CA VAL A 10 -28.46 23.54 -2.70
C VAL A 10 -29.63 23.45 -3.67
N PHE A 11 -29.38 22.96 -4.88
CA PHE A 11 -30.43 22.51 -5.78
C PHE A 11 -31.05 21.24 -5.19
N GLU A 12 -32.05 21.42 -4.33
CA GLU A 12 -33.02 20.37 -4.06
C GLU A 12 -33.97 20.29 -5.26
N ASN A 13 -33.79 19.25 -6.07
CA ASN A 13 -34.85 18.73 -6.94
C ASN A 13 -34.84 17.21 -6.89
N ASN A 14 -35.51 16.70 -5.84
CA ASN A 14 -36.44 15.57 -5.84
C ASN A 14 -36.32 14.55 -6.98
N GLN A 15 -35.67 13.43 -6.67
CA GLN A 15 -36.37 12.14 -6.74
C GLN A 15 -36.19 11.44 -5.40
N CYS A 16 -37.32 11.06 -4.80
CA CYS A 16 -37.46 10.41 -3.51
C CYS A 16 -36.40 9.31 -3.30
N SER A 17 -35.32 9.62 -2.59
CA SER A 17 -34.43 8.58 -2.05
C SER A 17 -35.20 7.93 -0.92
N SER A 18 -35.88 6.82 -1.22
CA SER A 18 -36.28 5.88 -0.18
C SER A 18 -35.10 5.73 0.79
N LYS A 19 -35.35 6.02 2.06
CA LYS A 19 -34.35 5.79 3.11
C LYS A 19 -33.92 4.33 2.96
N VAL A 20 -32.66 4.07 2.63
CA VAL A 20 -32.14 2.70 2.56
C VAL A 20 -32.30 2.13 3.97
N MET A 21 -33.28 1.24 4.12
CA MET A 21 -33.59 0.61 5.39
C MET A 21 -32.94 -0.76 5.37
N PHE A 22 -32.11 -1.03 6.36
CA PHE A 22 -31.44 -2.30 6.49
C PHE A 22 -32.43 -3.39 6.95
N PRO A 23 -32.21 -4.68 6.64
CA PRO A 23 -33.00 -5.76 7.21
C PRO A 23 -33.09 -5.69 8.74
N LEU A 24 -34.27 -5.98 9.29
CA LEU A 24 -34.48 -6.02 10.75
C LEU A 24 -33.64 -7.11 11.44
N VAL A 25 -33.31 -8.18 10.71
CA VAL A 25 -32.52 -9.31 11.21
C VAL A 25 -31.10 -9.21 10.66
N ARG A 26 -30.10 -9.22 11.56
CA ARG A 26 -28.68 -9.06 11.19
C ARG A 26 -27.92 -10.39 11.01
N GLU A 27 -28.45 -11.51 11.49
CA GLU A 27 -27.70 -12.76 11.61
C GLU A 27 -27.64 -13.61 10.33
N VAL A 28 -28.71 -13.61 9.52
CA VAL A 28 -28.83 -14.44 8.31
C VAL A 28 -29.36 -13.61 7.14
N LEU A 29 -28.44 -12.89 6.50
CA LEU A 29 -28.73 -11.96 5.42
C LEU A 29 -28.81 -12.65 4.04
N TRP A 30 -28.10 -13.76 3.85
CA TRP A 30 -28.09 -14.55 2.61
C TRP A 30 -27.77 -16.03 2.89
N ASN A 31 -27.91 -16.87 1.85
CA ASN A 31 -27.53 -18.27 1.91
C ASN A 31 -26.00 -18.42 1.95
N ARG A 32 -25.47 -19.06 3.00
CA ARG A 32 -24.04 -19.29 3.21
C ARG A 32 -23.56 -20.66 2.72
N THR A 33 -24.42 -21.46 2.09
CA THR A 33 -24.01 -22.77 1.56
C THR A 33 -22.88 -22.60 0.55
N PRO A 34 -21.73 -23.25 0.79
CA PRO A 34 -20.60 -23.13 -0.10
C PRO A 34 -20.80 -23.89 -1.40
N LEU A 35 -20.31 -23.30 -2.49
CA LEU A 35 -20.32 -23.93 -3.81
C LEU A 35 -19.01 -24.66 -4.13
N CYS A 36 -17.93 -24.32 -3.43
CA CYS A 36 -16.60 -24.89 -3.64
C CYS A 36 -15.83 -24.98 -2.34
N ASP A 37 -14.68 -25.64 -2.40
CA ASP A 37 -13.73 -25.66 -1.30
C ASP A 37 -13.22 -24.23 -1.00
N PRO A 38 -12.92 -23.92 0.27
CA PRO A 38 -12.41 -22.62 0.66
C PRO A 38 -11.01 -22.38 0.09
N LEU A 39 -10.80 -21.18 -0.46
CA LEU A 39 -9.50 -20.68 -0.86
C LEU A 39 -8.89 -19.90 0.31
N SER A 40 -7.69 -20.27 0.74
CA SER A 40 -6.92 -19.50 1.71
C SER A 40 -6.15 -18.39 1.00
N ILE A 41 -6.29 -17.15 1.46
CA ILE A 41 -5.53 -16.01 0.93
C ILE A 41 -4.80 -15.30 2.08
N ASN A 42 -3.54 -14.94 1.84
CA ASN A 42 -2.72 -14.16 2.77
C ASN A 42 -1.65 -13.34 2.01
N PHE A 43 -1.05 -12.36 2.71
CA PHE A 43 -0.04 -11.47 2.14
C PHE A 43 1.35 -12.10 2.01
N THR A 44 1.60 -13.18 2.74
CA THR A 44 2.94 -13.73 3.01
C THR A 44 3.12 -15.14 2.46
N GLU A 45 2.37 -15.52 1.42
CA GLU A 45 2.45 -16.89 0.92
C GLU A 45 3.91 -17.20 0.53
N PRO A 46 4.45 -18.35 0.96
CA PRO A 46 5.88 -18.66 0.85
C PRO A 46 6.43 -18.65 -0.59
N PHE A 47 5.56 -18.63 -1.60
CA PHE A 47 5.92 -18.58 -3.02
C PHE A 47 5.87 -17.17 -3.64
N LYS A 48 5.30 -16.17 -2.94
CA LYS A 48 5.23 -14.78 -3.44
C LYS A 48 6.55 -14.07 -3.18
N LYS A 49 7.39 -14.04 -4.20
CA LYS A 49 8.69 -13.34 -4.18
C LYS A 49 8.46 -11.83 -4.12
N TRP A 50 9.36 -11.12 -3.44
CA TRP A 50 9.42 -9.66 -3.46
C TRP A 50 10.64 -9.26 -4.28
N ASN A 51 10.41 -8.45 -5.31
CA ASN A 51 11.46 -7.83 -6.09
C ASN A 51 11.65 -6.41 -5.59
N PHE A 52 12.90 -6.01 -5.36
CA PHE A 52 13.23 -4.68 -4.87
C PHE A 52 14.26 -4.04 -5.79
N ILE A 53 13.87 -2.98 -6.47
CA ILE A 53 14.68 -2.26 -7.45
C ILE A 53 14.87 -0.83 -6.97
N ILE A 54 16.11 -0.38 -6.87
CA ILE A 54 16.43 1.05 -6.69
C ILE A 54 17.18 1.55 -7.91
N ASP A 55 16.71 2.66 -8.47
CA ASP A 55 17.39 3.32 -9.58
C ASP A 55 18.77 3.84 -9.17
N TYR A 56 19.76 3.66 -10.05
CA TYR A 56 21.11 4.16 -9.82
C TYR A 56 21.14 5.67 -9.52
N ARG A 57 20.30 6.46 -10.22
CA ARG A 57 20.22 7.91 -10.00
C ARG A 57 19.77 8.23 -8.58
N THR A 58 18.81 7.47 -8.06
CA THR A 58 18.30 7.56 -6.68
C THR A 58 19.38 7.26 -5.66
N LEU A 59 20.12 6.16 -5.85
CA LEU A 59 21.26 5.82 -5.01
C LEU A 59 22.36 6.87 -5.07
N ASN A 60 22.64 7.42 -6.25
CA ASN A 60 23.67 8.45 -6.42
C ASN A 60 23.27 9.76 -5.72
N ILE A 61 22.00 10.16 -5.78
CA ILE A 61 21.51 11.34 -5.03
C ILE A 61 21.63 11.08 -3.52
N ALA A 62 21.18 9.92 -3.05
CA ALA A 62 21.32 9.50 -1.66
C ALA A 62 22.77 9.55 -1.19
N TYR A 63 23.70 9.03 -2.00
CA TYR A 63 25.13 9.07 -1.74
C TYR A 63 25.68 10.50 -1.71
N LYS A 64 25.29 11.37 -2.65
CA LYS A 64 25.71 12.78 -2.64
C LYS A 64 25.23 13.51 -1.39
N GLN A 65 24.00 13.24 -0.93
CA GLN A 65 23.46 13.83 0.30
C GLN A 65 24.23 13.37 1.53
N LEU A 66 24.61 12.09 1.57
CA LEU A 66 25.53 11.59 2.58
C LEU A 66 26.89 12.32 2.54
N GLN A 67 27.47 12.57 1.36
CA GLN A 67 28.73 13.33 1.26
C GLN A 67 28.60 14.77 1.79
N ILE A 68 27.46 15.43 1.58
CA ILE A 68 27.20 16.81 2.04
C ILE A 68 27.01 16.87 3.56
N HIS A 69 26.23 15.95 4.11
CA HIS A 69 25.81 15.99 5.52
C HIS A 69 26.72 15.19 6.48
N GLY A 70 27.79 14.57 5.96
CA GLY A 70 28.78 13.84 6.73
C GLY A 70 28.49 12.33 6.84
N ASN A 71 29.19 11.64 7.72
CA ASN A 71 29.25 10.17 7.70
C ASN A 71 27.94 9.43 8.02
N ASN A 72 26.88 10.11 8.46
CA ASN A 72 25.56 9.54 8.72
C ASN A 72 24.46 10.49 8.23
N PHE A 73 23.47 9.96 7.51
CA PHE A 73 22.33 10.74 7.04
C PHE A 73 21.05 9.90 7.04
N SER A 74 19.94 10.46 7.51
CA SER A 74 18.63 9.84 7.45
C SER A 74 17.75 10.56 6.43
N GLY A 75 17.14 9.79 5.54
CA GLY A 75 16.25 10.30 4.50
C GLY A 75 15.21 9.25 4.11
N PHE A 76 14.64 9.41 2.92
CA PHE A 76 13.57 8.55 2.44
C PHE A 76 13.83 8.12 1.00
N PHE A 77 13.67 6.83 0.77
CA PHE A 77 13.47 6.29 -0.56
C PHE A 77 11.97 6.29 -0.88
N ILE A 78 11.59 6.85 -2.02
CA ILE A 78 10.20 6.97 -2.46
C ILE A 78 10.07 6.20 -3.78
N GLY A 79 8.92 5.55 -3.94
CA GLY A 79 8.63 4.75 -5.10
C GLY A 79 7.22 4.18 -5.06
N ASP A 80 7.01 3.07 -5.73
CA ASP A 80 5.71 2.42 -5.89
C ASP A 80 5.80 0.90 -5.71
N ILE A 81 4.64 0.30 -5.44
CA ILE A 81 4.47 -1.14 -5.40
C ILE A 81 3.61 -1.53 -6.59
N VAL A 82 4.19 -2.33 -7.49
CA VAL A 82 3.48 -2.92 -8.60
C VAL A 82 3.16 -4.36 -8.23
N SER A 83 1.86 -4.68 -8.21
CA SER A 83 1.34 -6.03 -8.05
C SER A 83 0.61 -6.39 -9.34
N GLN A 84 0.99 -7.51 -9.96
CA GLN A 84 0.20 -8.15 -11.00
C GLN A 84 -0.21 -9.54 -10.50
N SER A 85 -1.38 -10.02 -10.94
CA SER A 85 -1.88 -11.35 -10.58
C SER A 85 -0.82 -12.41 -10.91
N ASN A 86 -0.47 -13.25 -9.93
CA ASN A 86 0.57 -14.30 -9.99
C ASN A 86 2.03 -13.85 -10.12
N ASP A 87 2.33 -12.54 -10.17
CA ASP A 87 3.71 -12.06 -10.24
C ASP A 87 4.28 -11.68 -8.87
N PRO A 88 5.63 -11.67 -8.73
CA PRO A 88 6.29 -11.13 -7.56
C PRO A 88 5.87 -9.68 -7.30
N LEU A 89 5.68 -9.32 -6.03
CA LEU A 89 5.49 -7.91 -5.66
C LEU A 89 6.75 -7.13 -6.00
N LEU A 90 6.65 -6.16 -6.91
CA LEU A 90 7.76 -5.31 -7.27
C LEU A 90 7.68 -4.00 -6.50
N VAL A 91 8.68 -3.77 -5.66
CA VAL A 91 8.98 -2.47 -5.07
C VAL A 91 9.99 -1.76 -5.97
N HIS A 92 9.56 -0.72 -6.66
CA HIS A 92 10.45 0.13 -7.47
C HIS A 92 10.68 1.45 -6.74
N VAL A 93 11.95 1.85 -6.62
CA VAL A 93 12.38 3.05 -5.90
C VAL A 93 13.13 3.95 -6.88
N ASP A 94 12.47 5.04 -7.26
CA ASP A 94 12.93 5.97 -8.30
C ASP A 94 13.32 7.34 -7.75
N ARG A 95 13.09 7.58 -6.45
CA ARG A 95 13.32 8.87 -5.81
C ARG A 95 13.99 8.76 -4.46
N PHE A 96 14.86 9.72 -4.20
CA PHE A 96 15.43 9.97 -2.88
C PHE A 96 14.96 11.33 -2.41
N ASP A 97 14.37 11.37 -1.23
CA ASP A 97 13.96 12.59 -0.55
C ASP A 97 14.79 12.75 0.72
N PRO A 98 15.60 13.82 0.84
CA PRO A 98 16.33 14.08 2.06
C PRO A 98 15.39 14.29 3.26
N GLY A 99 14.14 14.68 3.02
CA GLY A 99 13.16 15.03 4.04
C GLY A 99 13.39 16.42 4.63
N ARG A 100 12.49 16.81 5.52
CA ARG A 100 12.51 18.06 6.29
C ARG A 100 12.29 17.79 7.76
N ASP A 101 12.64 18.75 8.60
CA ASP A 101 12.33 18.67 10.02
C ASP A 101 10.83 18.92 10.22
N GLY A 102 10.18 17.97 10.88
CA GLY A 102 8.76 18.02 11.22
C GLY A 102 8.55 17.72 12.69
N GLN A 103 7.31 17.88 13.14
CA GLN A 103 6.87 17.50 14.47
C GLN A 103 5.82 16.41 14.34
N VAL A 104 6.02 15.31 15.04
CA VAL A 104 5.05 14.22 15.15
C VAL A 104 4.67 14.08 16.62
N THR A 105 3.38 14.01 16.89
CA THR A 105 2.87 13.70 18.24
C THR A 105 2.85 12.19 18.40
N ILE A 106 3.68 11.67 19.30
CA ILE A 106 3.68 10.26 19.69
C ILE A 106 3.24 10.21 21.14
N GLU A 107 2.13 9.55 21.43
CA GLU A 107 1.57 9.40 22.78
C GLU A 107 1.37 10.76 23.51
N GLY A 108 0.97 11.80 22.77
CA GLY A 108 0.75 13.14 23.30
C GLY A 108 2.02 13.99 23.46
N VAL A 109 3.21 13.45 23.16
CA VAL A 109 4.48 14.19 23.22
C VAL A 109 4.92 14.61 21.83
N PHE A 110 5.21 15.90 21.64
CA PHE A 110 5.80 16.40 20.41
C PHE A 110 7.26 15.95 20.29
N LYS A 111 7.58 15.16 19.27
CA LYS A 111 8.95 14.82 18.91
C LYS A 111 9.28 15.46 17.57
N ASN A 112 10.46 16.09 17.51
CA ASN A 112 11.04 16.51 16.25
C ASN A 112 11.50 15.25 15.50
N VAL A 113 10.93 15.01 14.33
CA VAL A 113 11.23 13.83 13.50
C VAL A 113 11.44 14.30 12.07
N ARG A 114 12.38 13.68 11.36
CA ARG A 114 12.54 13.85 9.92
C ARG A 114 11.27 13.32 9.24
N VAL A 115 10.64 14.11 8.39
CA VAL A 115 9.47 13.68 7.61
C VAL A 115 9.75 13.86 6.12
N PRO A 116 9.12 13.07 5.23
CA PRO A 116 9.22 13.31 3.80
C PRO A 116 8.76 14.72 3.45
N THR A 117 9.43 15.33 2.47
CA THR A 117 9.13 16.65 1.96
C THR A 117 7.78 16.65 1.23
N SER A 118 7.52 15.62 0.44
CA SER A 118 6.26 15.43 -0.28
C SER A 118 5.97 13.95 -0.46
N THR A 119 4.76 13.52 -0.13
CA THR A 119 4.24 12.18 -0.44
C THR A 119 3.11 12.31 -1.45
N LEU A 120 3.17 11.56 -2.54
CA LEU A 120 2.05 11.45 -3.47
C LEU A 120 1.19 10.24 -3.07
N PRO A 121 -0.14 10.32 -3.23
CA PRO A 121 -1.01 9.16 -3.07
C PRO A 121 -0.50 7.98 -3.92
N GLY A 122 -0.51 6.77 -3.34
CA GLY A 122 -0.05 5.55 -4.01
C GLY A 122 1.47 5.32 -3.97
N ASN A 123 2.27 6.29 -3.55
CA ASN A 123 3.69 6.04 -3.33
C ASN A 123 3.97 5.45 -1.96
N ILE A 124 4.92 4.53 -1.93
CA ILE A 124 5.53 4.07 -0.70
C ILE A 124 6.67 5.01 -0.30
N CYS A 125 6.86 5.13 1.01
CA CYS A 125 7.94 5.91 1.59
C CYS A 125 8.73 5.01 2.54
N ILE A 126 9.98 4.73 2.17
CA ILE A 126 10.88 3.83 2.87
C ILE A 126 11.92 4.70 3.61
N PRO A 127 11.86 4.79 4.95
CA PRO A 127 12.91 5.47 5.70
C PRO A 127 14.24 4.74 5.52
N VAL A 128 15.31 5.50 5.24
CA VAL A 128 16.65 4.96 5.03
C VAL A 128 17.67 5.69 5.91
N ASN A 129 18.56 4.91 6.51
CA ASN A 129 19.74 5.40 7.20
C ASN A 129 20.97 5.09 6.33
N LEU A 130 21.63 6.14 5.87
CA LEU A 130 22.83 6.09 5.05
C LEU A 130 24.04 6.33 5.95
N CYS A 131 25.10 5.56 5.75
CA CYS A 131 26.31 5.66 6.53
C CYS A 131 27.53 5.47 5.63
N HIS A 132 28.52 6.36 5.75
CA HIS A 132 29.74 6.36 4.95
C HIS A 132 30.86 5.49 5.56
N LYS A 133 30.61 4.84 6.71
CA LYS A 133 31.66 4.09 7.40
C LYS A 133 32.17 2.93 6.52
N SER A 134 33.46 2.96 6.19
CA SER A 134 34.23 1.78 5.84
C SER A 134 34.15 0.82 7.02
N TYR A 135 33.18 -0.08 6.92
CA TYR A 135 33.15 -1.40 7.49
C TYR A 135 34.18 -1.61 8.65
N ASN A 136 33.75 -1.38 9.90
CA ASN A 136 34.00 -2.24 11.08
C ASN A 136 32.90 -2.01 12.17
N ASN A 137 32.34 -3.11 12.68
CA ASN A 137 31.33 -3.20 13.76
C ASN A 137 29.94 -2.57 13.52
N CYS A 138 29.14 -3.25 12.68
CA CYS A 138 27.69 -3.19 12.86
C CYS A 138 27.31 -4.37 13.78
N GLU A 139 26.53 -4.14 14.84
CA GLU A 139 25.71 -5.16 15.49
C GLU A 139 24.23 -4.95 15.08
N SER A 140 23.65 -5.88 14.34
CA SER A 140 22.31 -5.84 13.79
C SER A 140 22.03 -7.20 13.18
N THR A 141 21.75 -8.22 13.98
CA THR A 141 21.22 -9.49 13.49
C THR A 141 20.19 -9.21 12.37
N GLN A 142 20.48 -9.49 11.10
CA GLN A 142 21.59 -10.27 10.54
C GLN A 142 22.72 -9.40 9.97
N LEU A 143 23.93 -9.70 10.46
CA LEU A 143 25.14 -8.90 10.36
C LEU A 143 26.14 -9.46 9.36
N HIS A 144 26.83 -8.56 8.68
CA HIS A 144 28.06 -8.91 7.99
C HIS A 144 29.13 -9.37 9.00
N SER A 145 29.75 -10.51 8.72
CA SER A 145 30.83 -11.13 9.51
C SER A 145 32.19 -10.48 9.23
N PHE A 146 33.20 -10.63 10.11
CA PHE A 146 34.58 -10.15 9.87
C PHE A 146 35.19 -10.65 8.54
N LYS A 147 34.78 -11.83 8.04
CA LYS A 147 35.15 -12.34 6.72
C LYS A 147 34.56 -11.51 5.57
N ASP A 148 33.32 -11.02 5.74
CA ASP A 148 32.60 -10.21 4.74
C ASP A 148 33.17 -8.79 4.60
N PHE A 149 33.98 -8.33 5.56
CA PHE A 149 34.68 -7.05 5.52
C PHE A 149 36.02 -7.22 4.80
N LYS A 150 36.73 -8.32 5.12
CA LYS A 150 37.99 -8.69 4.51
C LYS A 150 37.85 -9.00 3.01
N ALA A 151 36.78 -9.71 2.61
CA ALA A 151 36.47 -10.02 1.20
C ALA A 151 36.14 -8.76 0.37
N SER A 152 35.33 -7.84 0.92
CA SER A 152 35.02 -6.55 0.25
C SER A 152 36.28 -5.72 0.00
N ILE A 153 37.21 -5.67 0.95
CA ILE A 153 38.49 -4.95 0.82
C ILE A 153 39.43 -5.64 -0.20
N LEU A 154 39.48 -6.96 -0.24
CA LEU A 154 40.28 -7.70 -1.23
C LEU A 154 39.74 -7.53 -2.66
N SER A 155 38.43 -7.55 -2.83
CA SER A 155 37.78 -7.32 -4.13
C SER A 155 38.07 -5.91 -4.67
N ILE A 156 37.93 -4.88 -3.83
CA ILE A 156 38.30 -3.48 -4.17
C ILE A 156 39.79 -3.38 -4.53
N LYS A 157 40.68 -4.03 -3.77
CA LYS A 157 42.13 -4.03 -4.04
C LYS A 157 42.51 -4.73 -5.36
N SER A 158 41.80 -5.80 -5.74
CA SER A 158 42.03 -6.48 -7.02
C SER A 158 41.60 -5.64 -8.22
N TRP A 159 40.53 -4.85 -8.08
CA TRP A 159 40.08 -3.90 -9.10
C TRP A 159 41.06 -2.74 -9.27
N LEU A 160 41.59 -2.21 -8.17
CA LEU A 160 42.62 -1.17 -8.16
C LEU A 160 43.94 -1.60 -8.80
N SER A 161 44.18 -2.91 -8.90
CA SER A 161 45.41 -3.47 -9.47
C SER A 161 45.34 -3.77 -10.97
N ARG A 162 44.22 -3.48 -11.65
CA ARG A 162 44.04 -3.76 -13.10
C ARG A 162 44.51 -2.58 -13.95
N LYS A 163 44.87 -2.86 -15.22
CA LYS A 163 45.33 -1.84 -16.19
C LYS A 163 44.19 -1.09 -16.90
N GLU A 164 42.94 -1.43 -16.60
CA GLU A 164 41.75 -0.81 -17.19
C GLU A 164 41.47 0.60 -16.63
N LYS A 165 40.71 1.42 -17.36
CA LYS A 165 40.32 2.76 -16.91
C LYS A 165 39.45 2.66 -15.65
N LEU A 166 39.90 3.30 -14.57
CA LEU A 166 39.17 3.32 -13.31
C LEU A 166 37.78 3.96 -13.47
N ASN A 167 36.75 3.24 -13.01
CA ASN A 167 35.40 3.77 -12.86
C ASN A 167 35.04 3.83 -11.37
N ALA A 168 34.30 4.85 -10.94
CA ALA A 168 33.84 5.02 -9.57
C ALA A 168 33.03 3.81 -9.06
N SER A 169 32.36 3.07 -9.95
CA SER A 169 31.67 1.82 -9.63
C SER A 169 32.59 0.69 -9.12
N ASN A 170 33.89 0.75 -9.43
CA ASN A 170 34.86 -0.30 -9.07
C ASN A 170 35.44 -0.11 -7.66
N LEU A 171 35.10 0.99 -6.98
CA LEU A 171 35.58 1.35 -5.64
C LEU A 171 34.54 1.14 -4.54
N VAL A 172 33.30 0.80 -4.91
CA VAL A 172 32.18 0.77 -3.98
C VAL A 172 31.82 -0.67 -3.62
N SER A 173 31.87 -0.99 -2.33
CA SER A 173 31.19 -2.16 -1.76
C SER A 173 30.00 -1.65 -0.96
N MET A 174 28.78 -1.84 -1.48
CA MET A 174 27.54 -1.40 -0.84
C MET A 174 26.89 -2.56 -0.10
N LYS A 175 26.35 -2.28 1.10
CA LYS A 175 25.63 -3.24 1.92
C LYS A 175 24.32 -2.61 2.38
N MET A 176 23.23 -3.31 2.14
CA MET A 176 21.87 -2.84 2.35
C MET A 176 21.12 -3.82 3.24
N LYS A 177 20.49 -3.31 4.30
CA LYS A 177 19.53 -4.05 5.11
C LYS A 177 18.15 -3.49 4.80
N CYS A 178 17.28 -4.34 4.25
CA CYS A 178 15.87 -4.02 4.04
C CYS A 178 15.04 -4.86 5.01
N GLY A 179 14.06 -4.22 5.66
CA GLY A 179 13.05 -4.89 6.46
C GLY A 179 11.68 -4.48 5.94
N CYS A 180 10.80 -5.46 5.76
CA CYS A 180 9.40 -5.25 5.40
C CYS A 180 8.53 -5.86 6.50
N ILE A 181 7.46 -5.16 6.87
CA ILE A 181 6.48 -5.62 7.85
C ILE A 181 5.12 -5.58 7.17
N THR A 182 4.38 -6.68 7.25
CA THR A 182 3.04 -6.83 6.69
C THR A 182 2.15 -7.58 7.68
N SER A 183 0.83 -7.55 7.45
CA SER A 183 -0.12 -8.38 8.21
C SER A 183 0.15 -9.87 7.97
N ALA A 184 0.02 -10.67 9.03
CA ALA A 184 0.08 -12.13 9.00
C ALA A 184 -1.31 -12.78 8.92
N ASP A 185 -2.37 -11.98 8.78
CA ASP A 185 -3.75 -12.46 8.73
C ASP A 185 -3.96 -13.35 7.51
N THR A 186 -4.70 -14.44 7.73
CA THR A 186 -5.09 -15.38 6.67
C THR A 186 -6.61 -15.44 6.61
N PHE A 187 -7.16 -15.27 5.41
CA PHE A 187 -8.60 -15.27 5.18
C PHE A 187 -9.02 -16.48 4.37
N SER A 188 -10.15 -17.07 4.76
CA SER A 188 -10.81 -18.13 3.99
C SER A 188 -11.90 -17.50 3.13
N VAL A 189 -11.75 -17.63 1.81
CA VAL A 189 -12.70 -17.12 0.82
C VAL A 189 -13.43 -18.28 0.19
N GLN A 190 -14.75 -18.19 0.15
CA GLN A 190 -15.59 -19.28 -0.38
C GLN A 190 -16.66 -18.73 -1.30
N SER A 191 -16.83 -19.41 -2.44
CA SER A 191 -17.88 -19.06 -3.41
C SER A 191 -19.24 -19.48 -2.87
N ILE A 192 -20.24 -18.61 -3.05
CA ILE A 192 -21.63 -18.81 -2.64
C ILE A 192 -22.58 -18.50 -3.81
N SER A 193 -23.85 -18.86 -3.66
CA SER A 193 -24.88 -18.49 -4.63
C SER A 193 -24.98 -16.97 -4.78
N SER A 194 -25.15 -16.49 -6.02
CA SER A 194 -25.28 -15.06 -6.32
C SER A 194 -26.36 -14.38 -5.47
N ILE A 195 -26.01 -13.26 -4.85
CA ILE A 195 -26.93 -12.42 -4.09
C ILE A 195 -27.46 -11.32 -5.01
N PRO A 196 -28.77 -11.02 -5.03
CA PRO A 196 -29.31 -9.97 -5.90
C PRO A 196 -28.73 -8.59 -5.57
N VAL A 197 -28.32 -7.85 -6.61
CA VAL A 197 -27.79 -6.49 -6.48
C VAL A 197 -28.82 -5.47 -6.99
N ILE A 198 -29.01 -4.37 -6.25
CA ILE A 198 -29.84 -3.25 -6.67
C ILE A 198 -29.20 -2.58 -7.88
N GLN A 199 -29.96 -2.42 -8.96
CA GLN A 199 -29.51 -1.92 -10.27
C GLN A 199 -29.27 -0.39 -10.28
N THR A 200 -28.37 0.08 -9.42
CA THR A 200 -27.91 1.47 -9.39
C THR A 200 -27.06 1.80 -10.62
N ALA A 201 -26.74 3.09 -10.81
CA ALA A 201 -25.81 3.50 -11.87
C ALA A 201 -24.43 2.85 -11.70
N LEU A 202 -23.94 2.74 -10.45
CA LEU A 202 -22.68 2.06 -10.14
C LEU A 202 -22.74 0.58 -10.52
N ALA A 203 -23.78 -0.16 -10.09
CA ALA A 203 -23.92 -1.57 -10.41
C ALA A 203 -23.99 -1.81 -11.93
N ARG A 204 -24.73 -0.96 -12.66
CA ARG A 204 -24.81 -1.03 -14.13
C ARG A 204 -23.46 -0.73 -14.80
N ASN A 205 -22.69 0.22 -14.29
CA ASN A 205 -21.36 0.52 -14.81
C ASN A 205 -20.39 -0.64 -14.60
N LEU A 206 -20.46 -1.30 -13.43
CA LEU A 206 -19.65 -2.48 -13.12
C LEU A 206 -20.06 -3.72 -13.93
N CYS A 207 -21.34 -3.84 -14.29
CA CYS A 207 -21.87 -4.91 -15.16
C CYS A 207 -21.75 -4.60 -16.66
N GLY A 208 -21.33 -3.39 -17.05
CA GLY A 208 -21.21 -2.93 -18.44
C GLY A 208 -20.14 -3.70 -19.25
N THR A 209 -20.26 -3.66 -20.57
CA THR A 209 -19.48 -4.44 -21.54
C THR A 209 -17.96 -4.35 -21.35
N LEU A 210 -17.36 -5.43 -20.82
CA LEU A 210 -16.23 -6.26 -21.33
C LEU A 210 -14.99 -5.64 -22.03
N GLY A 211 -14.89 -4.33 -22.23
CA GLY A 211 -13.86 -3.71 -23.07
C GLY A 211 -12.50 -3.54 -22.41
N ASP A 212 -12.46 -3.16 -21.13
CA ASP A 212 -11.21 -2.83 -20.43
C ASP A 212 -11.21 -3.42 -19.01
N LYS A 213 -11.43 -4.73 -18.91
CA LYS A 213 -11.58 -5.47 -17.64
C LYS A 213 -10.41 -5.35 -16.65
N TYR A 214 -9.29 -4.71 -17.02
CA TYR A 214 -8.07 -4.65 -16.22
C TYR A 214 -7.39 -3.27 -16.20
N THR A 215 -8.01 -2.20 -16.70
CA THR A 215 -7.33 -0.90 -16.75
C THR A 215 -7.47 -0.09 -15.46
N HIS A 216 -8.56 -0.26 -14.72
CA HIS A 216 -8.80 0.43 -13.46
C HIS A 216 -9.43 -0.47 -12.40
N VAL A 217 -8.65 -0.80 -11.38
CA VAL A 217 -9.16 -1.46 -10.17
C VAL A 217 -10.07 -0.51 -9.42
N GLN A 218 -11.26 -0.98 -9.08
CA GLN A 218 -12.23 -0.24 -8.27
C GLN A 218 -12.64 -1.08 -7.07
N THR A 219 -12.84 -0.43 -5.94
CA THR A 219 -13.25 -1.07 -4.69
C THR A 219 -14.25 -0.17 -3.97
N GLY A 220 -15.05 -0.77 -3.09
CA GLY A 220 -15.98 -0.04 -2.23
C GLY A 220 -16.67 -0.97 -1.25
N PHE A 221 -17.72 -0.45 -0.62
CA PHE A 221 -18.44 -1.14 0.44
C PHE A 221 -19.79 -1.64 -0.04
N ILE A 222 -20.30 -2.66 0.63
CA ILE A 222 -21.61 -3.24 0.38
C ILE A 222 -22.48 -3.03 1.61
N THR A 223 -23.70 -2.53 1.40
CA THR A 223 -24.79 -2.58 2.37
C THR A 223 -25.96 -3.37 1.77
N MET A 224 -27.06 -3.47 2.51
CA MET A 224 -28.22 -4.26 2.11
C MET A 224 -29.50 -3.48 2.39
N ASP A 225 -30.49 -3.61 1.50
CA ASP A 225 -31.84 -3.09 1.74
C ASP A 225 -32.72 -4.10 2.48
N GLN A 226 -33.89 -3.65 2.93
CA GLN A 226 -34.90 -4.47 3.62
C GLN A 226 -35.39 -5.68 2.80
N THR A 227 -35.20 -5.66 1.48
CA THR A 227 -35.54 -6.77 0.56
C THR A 227 -34.39 -7.76 0.37
N ARG A 228 -33.32 -7.60 1.16
CA ARG A 228 -32.09 -8.41 1.14
C ARG A 228 -31.32 -8.33 -0.18
N LYS A 229 -31.42 -7.17 -0.85
CA LYS A 229 -30.62 -6.88 -2.06
C LYS A 229 -29.41 -6.05 -1.69
N LEU A 230 -28.28 -6.36 -2.30
CA LEU A 230 -27.03 -5.64 -2.08
C LEU A 230 -27.08 -4.28 -2.74
N LEU A 231 -26.64 -3.27 -2.00
CA LEU A 231 -26.39 -1.93 -2.50
C LEU A 231 -24.89 -1.66 -2.45
N LEU A 232 -24.32 -1.37 -3.62
CA LEU A 232 -22.91 -1.03 -3.76
C LEU A 232 -22.70 0.46 -3.48
N LEU A 233 -21.72 0.78 -2.65
CA LEU A 233 -21.30 2.13 -2.29
C LEU A 233 -19.84 2.34 -2.70
N VAL A 234 -19.54 3.49 -3.29
CA VAL A 234 -18.14 3.91 -3.49
C VAL A 234 -17.53 4.32 -2.16
N GLU A 235 -16.20 4.18 -2.00
CA GLU A 235 -15.52 4.51 -0.73
C GLU A 235 -15.71 5.97 -0.28
N THR A 236 -15.94 6.88 -1.23
CA THR A 236 -16.13 8.30 -0.97
C THR A 236 -17.57 8.68 -0.61
N ASP A 237 -18.51 7.72 -0.64
CA ASP A 237 -19.90 7.99 -0.27
C ASP A 237 -19.99 8.22 1.25
N PRO A 238 -20.47 9.39 1.72
CA PRO A 238 -20.59 9.67 3.15
C PRO A 238 -21.51 8.68 3.88
N LYS A 239 -22.43 8.00 3.17
CA LYS A 239 -23.32 6.99 3.76
C LYS A 239 -22.59 5.74 4.24
N VAL A 240 -21.35 5.50 3.80
CA VAL A 240 -20.51 4.38 4.29
C VAL A 240 -20.37 4.42 5.81
N TYR A 241 -20.32 5.61 6.41
CA TYR A 241 -20.19 5.78 7.86
C TYR A 241 -21.52 5.90 8.60
N LEU A 242 -22.64 5.73 7.90
CA LEU A 242 -24.00 5.89 8.44
C LEU A 242 -24.87 4.64 8.29
N LEU A 243 -24.49 3.74 7.36
CA LEU A 243 -25.24 2.54 7.05
C LEU A 243 -24.52 1.31 7.61
N PRO A 244 -25.26 0.31 8.11
CA PRO A 244 -24.67 -0.99 8.44
C PRO A 244 -24.12 -1.63 7.17
N LEU A 245 -22.83 -1.95 7.19
CA LEU A 245 -22.13 -2.55 6.07
C LEU A 245 -22.01 -4.07 6.26
N VAL A 246 -21.99 -4.81 5.16
CA VAL A 246 -22.00 -6.29 5.16
C VAL A 246 -20.84 -6.90 4.39
N GLY A 247 -19.98 -6.06 3.79
CA GLY A 247 -18.78 -6.51 3.08
C GLY A 247 -18.22 -5.46 2.15
N VAL A 248 -17.38 -5.92 1.22
CA VAL A 248 -16.68 -5.12 0.20
C VAL A 248 -16.95 -5.66 -1.19
N TRP A 249 -16.94 -4.78 -2.19
CA TRP A 249 -16.96 -5.18 -3.59
C TRP A 249 -15.67 -4.72 -4.27
N LEU A 250 -15.21 -5.50 -5.25
CA LEU A 250 -14.04 -5.18 -6.06
C LEU A 250 -14.33 -5.45 -7.54
N SER A 251 -13.66 -4.72 -8.42
CA SER A 251 -13.72 -4.90 -9.87
C SER A 251 -12.32 -4.78 -10.47
N GLY A 252 -12.06 -5.58 -11.51
CA GLY A 252 -10.80 -5.57 -12.25
C GLY A 252 -9.63 -6.29 -11.58
N VAL A 253 -9.90 -7.17 -10.60
CA VAL A 253 -8.90 -7.97 -9.88
C VAL A 253 -9.31 -9.43 -9.78
N ASP A 254 -8.31 -10.31 -9.67
CA ASP A 254 -8.52 -11.72 -9.30
C ASP A 254 -8.70 -11.85 -7.78
N VAL A 255 -9.37 -12.92 -7.33
CA VAL A 255 -9.59 -13.20 -5.89
C VAL A 255 -8.27 -13.35 -5.10
N THR A 256 -7.19 -13.74 -5.77
CA THR A 256 -5.84 -13.91 -5.18
C THR A 256 -5.02 -12.61 -5.13
N ASP A 257 -5.55 -11.50 -5.67
CA ASP A 257 -4.87 -10.22 -5.72
C ASP A 257 -4.69 -9.61 -4.32
N HIS A 258 -3.55 -8.96 -4.08
CA HIS A 258 -3.25 -8.28 -2.81
C HIS A 258 -4.24 -7.17 -2.47
N LEU A 259 -4.88 -6.56 -3.48
CA LEU A 259 -5.92 -5.54 -3.28
C LEU A 259 -7.20 -6.13 -2.66
N VAL A 260 -7.48 -7.42 -2.88
CA VAL A 260 -8.59 -8.12 -2.19
C VAL A 260 -8.30 -8.18 -0.70
N LEU A 261 -7.10 -8.64 -0.31
CA LEU A 261 -6.65 -8.68 1.08
C LEU A 261 -6.65 -7.28 1.72
N ALA A 262 -6.11 -6.28 1.02
CA ALA A 262 -6.09 -4.91 1.52
C ALA A 262 -7.51 -4.36 1.75
N SER A 263 -8.46 -4.68 0.87
CA SER A 263 -9.86 -4.27 1.01
C SER A 263 -10.56 -4.97 2.19
N ILE A 264 -10.29 -6.26 2.40
CA ILE A 264 -10.79 -7.02 3.56
C ILE A 264 -10.25 -6.44 4.87
N LEU A 265 -8.92 -6.23 4.96
CA LEU A 265 -8.28 -5.65 6.14
C LEU A 265 -8.82 -4.25 6.42
N ARG A 266 -9.02 -3.43 5.38
CA ARG A 266 -9.63 -2.11 5.52
C ARG A 266 -11.05 -2.19 6.06
N PHE A 267 -11.85 -3.15 5.62
CA PHE A 267 -13.21 -3.34 6.14
C PHE A 267 -13.20 -3.72 7.62
N ILE A 268 -12.34 -4.68 8.01
CA ILE A 268 -12.28 -5.20 9.39
C ILE A 268 -11.74 -4.16 10.38
N TYR A 269 -10.69 -3.43 10.01
CA TYR A 269 -9.98 -2.54 10.94
C TYR A 269 -10.43 -1.07 10.90
N ASN A 270 -11.33 -0.69 10.00
CA ASN A 270 -11.80 0.69 9.90
C ASN A 270 -12.82 1.01 10.99
N LYS A 271 -12.35 1.68 12.04
CA LYS A 271 -13.13 2.10 13.21
C LYS A 271 -14.26 3.11 12.93
N HIS A 272 -14.32 3.68 11.73
CA HIS A 272 -15.36 4.62 11.35
C HIS A 272 -16.59 3.92 10.75
N ILE A 273 -16.46 2.67 10.33
CA ILE A 273 -17.59 1.87 9.83
C ILE A 273 -18.49 1.49 11.01
N VAL A 274 -19.79 1.69 10.85
CA VAL A 274 -20.80 1.36 11.87
C VAL A 274 -21.24 -0.10 11.68
N GLU A 275 -21.27 -0.86 12.77
CA GLU A 275 -21.78 -2.25 12.82
C GLU A 275 -23.32 -2.34 12.77
#